data_AF-A0A7J0DKG5-F1
#
_entry.id   AF-A0A7J0DKG5-F1
#
_cell.length_a   1.000
_cell.length_b   1.000
_cell.length_c   1.000
_cell.angle_alpha   90.00
_cell.angle_beta   90.00
_cell.angle_gamma   90.00
#
_symmetry.space_group_name_H-M   'P 1'
#
loop_
_entity.id
_entity.type
_entity.pdbx_description
1 polymer ?
#
loop_
_entity_poly.entity_id
_entity_poly.type
_entity_poly.pdbx_seq_one_letter_code
_entity_poly.pdbx_strand_id
1 'polypeptide(L)'
;MGCTVFDSNGEIVYRIDNYDTKSRNEVYLMDLQGKVLFSIQRKNVGIGKKKIGFKITDWCDELVAEVRPKQLSSGVLLGDDVLTLVVEPQMDHSLVMALVTVYGLMTDKI
;
A
#
# COMPACT_ATOMS: atom_id res chain seq x y z
N MET A 1 9.03 9.22 -4.54
CA MET A 1 9.95 9.39 -3.40
C MET A 1 10.04 8.04 -2.72
N GLY A 2 11.23 7.61 -2.35
CA GLY A 2 11.49 6.35 -1.65
C GLY A 2 12.24 6.57 -0.35
N CYS A 3 12.28 5.56 0.51
CA CYS A 3 13.04 5.54 1.75
C CYS A 3 13.97 4.31 1.76
N THR A 4 15.18 4.51 2.27
CA THR A 4 16.14 3.44 2.55
C THR A 4 16.30 3.34 4.06
N VAL A 5 16.09 2.16 4.63
CA VAL A 5 16.18 1.90 6.07
C VAL A 5 17.55 1.32 6.37
N PHE A 6 18.23 1.88 7.36
CA PHE A 6 19.51 1.39 7.87
C PHE A 6 19.34 0.84 9.28
N ASP A 7 20.09 -0.21 9.63
CA ASP A 7 20.19 -0.70 11.00
C ASP A 7 21.16 0.14 11.84
N SER A 8 21.36 -0.24 13.11
CA SER A 8 22.28 0.44 14.02
C SER A 8 23.77 0.33 13.62
N ASN A 9 24.11 -0.61 12.75
CA ASN A 9 25.47 -0.81 12.24
C ASN A 9 25.75 0.07 11.01
N GLY A 10 24.72 0.73 10.47
CA GLY A 10 24.83 1.49 9.23
C GLY A 10 24.66 0.63 7.98
N GLU A 11 24.18 -0.62 8.13
CA GLU A 11 23.85 -1.49 7.01
C GLU A 11 22.43 -1.22 6.55
N ILE A 12 22.22 -1.17 5.23
CA ILE A 12 20.87 -1.09 4.68
C ILE A 12 20.16 -2.38 5.11
N VAL A 13 18.85 -2.32 5.39
CA VAL A 13 18.03 -3.52 5.67
C VAL A 13 16.81 -3.62 4.77
N TYR A 14 16.20 -2.49 4.43
CA TYR A 14 15.02 -2.44 3.58
C TYR A 14 15.03 -1.21 2.69
N ARG A 15 14.33 -1.31 1.56
CA ARG A 15 14.03 -0.20 0.67
C ARG A 15 12.53 -0.14 0.44
N ILE A 16 11.97 1.06 0.49
CA ILE A 16 10.59 1.33 0.09
C ILE A 16 10.63 2.35 -1.03
N ASP A 17 10.35 1.94 -2.26
CA ASP A 17 10.43 2.87 -3.40
C ASP A 17 9.47 2.48 -4.53
N ASN A 18 9.34 3.38 -5.50
CA ASN A 18 8.66 3.16 -6.76
C ASN A 18 9.68 3.24 -7.90
N TYR A 19 10.28 2.10 -8.26
CA TYR A 19 11.28 2.02 -9.34
C TYR A 19 10.68 2.06 -10.75
N ASP A 20 9.38 1.78 -10.92
CA ASP A 20 8.79 1.73 -12.26
C ASP A 20 8.42 3.14 -12.77
N THR A 21 9.27 3.66 -13.66
CA THR A 21 9.06 4.91 -14.38
C THR A 21 7.76 4.97 -15.20
N LYS A 22 7.08 3.83 -15.44
CA LYS A 22 5.83 3.78 -16.21
C LYS A 22 4.57 3.99 -15.35
N SER A 23 4.67 3.91 -14.01
CA SER A 23 3.48 3.90 -13.15
C SER A 23 3.76 4.47 -11.75
N ARG A 24 3.26 5.68 -11.45
CA ARG A 24 3.23 6.25 -10.08
C ARG A 24 2.33 5.48 -9.09
N ASN A 25 1.76 4.36 -9.51
CA ASN A 25 0.70 3.66 -8.80
C ASN A 25 1.20 2.46 -7.98
N GLU A 26 2.49 2.13 -8.06
CA GLU A 26 3.07 0.98 -7.36
C GLU A 26 4.16 1.43 -6.39
N VAL A 27 4.21 0.77 -5.23
CA VAL A 27 5.25 0.95 -4.22
C VAL A 27 5.69 -0.42 -3.76
N TYR A 28 7.00 -0.61 -3.62
CA TYR A 28 7.61 -1.88 -3.29
C TYR A 28 8.36 -1.79 -1.98
N LEU A 29 8.09 -2.70 -1.04
CA LEU A 29 8.96 -2.98 0.10
C LEU A 29 9.89 -4.13 -0.29
N MET A 30 11.19 -3.88 -0.30
CA MET A 30 12.21 -4.81 -0.77
C MET A 30 13.31 -5.03 0.27
N ASP A 31 13.91 -6.22 0.23
CA ASP A 31 15.15 -6.49 0.93
C ASP A 31 16.38 -5.90 0.19
N LEU A 32 17.57 -6.17 0.71
CA LEU A 32 18.85 -5.68 0.19
C LEU A 32 19.24 -6.23 -1.17
N GLN A 33 18.78 -7.45 -1.47
CA GLN A 33 19.04 -8.13 -2.73
C GLN A 33 18.07 -7.66 -3.82
N GLY A 34 17.11 -6.81 -3.47
CA GLY A 34 16.04 -6.36 -4.36
C GLY A 34 14.88 -7.36 -4.45
N LYS A 35 14.80 -8.35 -3.55
CA LYS A 35 13.62 -9.21 -3.47
C LYS A 35 12.47 -8.39 -2.91
N VAL A 36 11.39 -8.31 -3.69
CA VAL A 36 10.13 -7.72 -3.24
C VAL A 36 9.52 -8.61 -2.16
N LEU A 37 9.21 -8.00 -1.01
CA LEU A 37 8.52 -8.65 0.11
C LEU A 37 7.01 -8.36 0.05
N PHE A 38 6.67 -7.10 -0.26
CA PHE A 38 5.30 -6.67 -0.49
C PHE A 38 5.23 -5.64 -1.62
N SER A 39 4.14 -5.70 -2.38
CA SER A 39 3.79 -4.74 -3.42
C SER A 39 2.49 -4.04 -3.07
N ILE A 40 2.46 -2.72 -3.16
CA ILE A 40 1.26 -1.91 -2.98
C ILE A 40 0.87 -1.34 -4.33
N GLN A 41 -0.27 -1.75 -4.86
CA GLN A 41 -0.74 -1.34 -6.18
C GLN A 41 -2.05 -0.57 -6.08
N ARG A 42 -2.05 0.67 -6.55
CA ARG A 42 -3.27 1.48 -6.68
C ARG A 42 -4.22 0.84 -7.67
N LYS A 43 -5.47 0.66 -7.25
CA LYS A 43 -6.58 0.33 -8.12
C LYS A 43 -7.49 1.53 -8.33
N ASN A 44 -7.87 1.73 -9.58
CA ASN A 44 -8.96 2.61 -9.94
C ASN A 44 -10.30 1.89 -9.72
N VAL A 45 -10.73 1.75 -8.46
CA VAL A 45 -12.02 1.16 -8.08
C VAL A 45 -13.07 2.27 -7.93
N GLY A 46 -14.12 2.26 -8.77
CA GLY A 46 -15.27 3.19 -8.70
C GLY A 46 -15.92 3.51 -10.06
N ILE A 47 -17.13 4.08 -10.02
CA ILE A 47 -17.85 4.67 -11.16
C ILE A 47 -17.79 6.20 -10.98
N GLY A 48 -17.09 6.94 -11.86
CA GLY A 48 -16.92 8.40 -11.77
C GLY A 48 -15.48 8.89 -11.55
N LYS A 49 -15.33 10.19 -11.21
CA LYS A 49 -14.04 10.92 -11.18
C LYS A 49 -13.15 10.66 -9.95
N LYS A 50 -13.61 9.94 -8.92
CA LYS A 50 -12.83 9.62 -7.71
C LYS A 50 -12.75 8.10 -7.54
N LYS A 51 -11.53 7.57 -7.68
CA LYS A 51 -11.21 6.15 -7.52
C LYS A 51 -9.94 6.05 -6.66
N ILE A 52 -10.10 5.75 -5.38
CA ILE A 52 -8.98 5.59 -4.45
C ILE A 52 -9.17 4.24 -3.74
N GLY A 53 -8.67 3.19 -4.37
CA GLY A 53 -8.45 1.91 -3.70
C GLY A 53 -7.03 1.45 -4.01
N PHE A 54 -6.52 0.52 -3.23
CA PHE A 54 -5.26 -0.16 -3.51
C PHE A 54 -5.26 -1.54 -2.89
N LYS A 55 -4.43 -2.43 -3.43
CA LYS A 55 -4.19 -3.76 -2.89
C LYS A 55 -2.74 -3.87 -2.41
N ILE A 56 -2.54 -4.70 -1.41
CA ILE A 56 -1.23 -5.13 -0.94
C ILE A 56 -1.11 -6.60 -1.31
N THR A 57 -0.03 -6.98 -1.98
CA THR A 57 0.31 -8.37 -2.29
C THR A 57 1.65 -8.75 -1.67
N ASP A 58 1.83 -10.03 -1.39
CA ASP A 58 3.12 -10.56 -0.96
C ASP A 58 4.08 -10.79 -2.15
N TRP A 59 5.21 -11.43 -1.86
CA TRP A 59 6.24 -11.78 -2.83
C TRP A 59 5.84 -12.88 -3.83
N CYS A 60 4.73 -13.59 -3.58
CA CYS A 60 4.11 -14.55 -4.48
C CYS A 60 3.01 -13.91 -5.33
N ASP A 61 2.82 -12.59 -5.25
CA ASP A 61 1.70 -11.84 -5.82
C ASP A 61 0.31 -12.23 -5.26
N GLU A 62 0.28 -12.90 -4.10
CA GLU A 62 -0.96 -13.27 -3.42
C GLU A 62 -1.52 -12.07 -2.64
N LEU A 63 -2.84 -11.94 -2.59
CA LEU A 63 -3.50 -10.83 -1.90
C LEU A 63 -3.23 -10.93 -0.39
N VAL A 64 -2.78 -9.83 0.22
CA VAL A 64 -2.55 -9.69 1.66
C VAL A 64 -3.62 -8.79 2.27
N ALA A 65 -3.95 -7.70 1.57
CA ALA A 65 -4.97 -6.77 1.99
C ALA A 65 -5.54 -5.97 0.82
N GLU A 66 -6.76 -5.47 1.01
CA GLU A 66 -7.39 -4.54 0.09
C GLU A 66 -7.96 -3.33 0.84
N VAL A 67 -7.67 -2.14 0.32
CA VAL A 67 -8.17 -0.87 0.82
C VAL A 67 -9.16 -0.28 -0.18
N ARG A 68 -10.35 0.08 0.30
CA ARG A 68 -11.46 0.62 -0.49
C ARG A 68 -12.08 1.85 0.22
N PRO A 69 -12.68 2.81 -0.50
CA PRO A 69 -13.46 3.87 0.15
C PRO A 69 -14.61 3.30 0.96
N LYS A 70 -14.89 3.86 2.14
CA LYS A 70 -16.08 3.46 2.90
C LYS A 70 -17.33 4.06 2.26
N GLN A 71 -18.27 3.18 1.91
CA GLN A 71 -19.59 3.56 1.39
C GLN A 71 -20.67 3.15 2.40
N LEU A 72 -21.64 4.03 2.61
CA LEU A 72 -22.85 3.71 3.35
C LEU A 72 -23.77 2.82 2.53
N SER A 73 -24.70 2.12 3.19
CA SER A 73 -25.75 1.33 2.52
C SER A 73 -26.63 2.18 1.60
N SER A 74 -26.71 3.48 1.84
CA SER A 74 -27.40 4.47 0.98
C SER A 74 -26.66 4.80 -0.33
N GLY A 75 -25.43 4.31 -0.53
CA GLY A 75 -24.60 4.64 -1.69
C GLY A 75 -23.71 5.87 -1.51
N VAL A 76 -23.86 6.60 -0.41
CA VAL A 76 -23.03 7.78 -0.10
C VAL A 76 -21.61 7.35 0.26
N LEU A 77 -20.63 7.91 -0.44
CA LEU A 77 -19.21 7.81 -0.07
C LEU A 77 -18.94 8.72 1.12
N LEU A 78 -18.20 8.21 2.11
CA LEU A 78 -17.69 9.02 3.21
C LEU A 78 -16.48 9.87 2.75
N GLY A 79 -15.87 10.60 3.68
CA GLY A 79 -14.64 11.36 3.42
C GLY A 79 -13.52 10.50 2.84
N ASP A 80 -12.59 11.13 2.12
CA ASP A 80 -11.46 10.43 1.48
C ASP A 80 -10.54 9.74 2.52
N ASP A 81 -10.59 10.18 3.77
CA ASP A 81 -9.91 9.67 4.96
C ASP A 81 -10.63 8.47 5.60
N VAL A 82 -11.84 8.14 5.15
CA VAL A 82 -12.62 7.03 5.71
C VAL A 82 -12.58 5.82 4.78
N LEU A 83 -11.76 4.84 5.15
CA LEU A 83 -11.44 3.67 4.35
C LEU A 83 -11.96 2.38 4.98
N THR A 84 -12.23 1.38 4.14
CA THR A 84 -12.41 -0.01 4.52
C THR A 84 -11.13 -0.76 4.21
N LEU A 85 -10.52 -1.36 5.23
CA LEU A 85 -9.39 -2.27 5.10
C LEU A 85 -9.88 -3.71 5.29
N VAL A 86 -9.67 -4.54 4.27
CA VAL A 86 -9.88 -5.99 4.32
C VAL A 86 -8.51 -6.65 4.38
N VAL A 87 -8.26 -7.45 5.41
CA VAL A 87 -6.96 -8.09 5.65
C VAL A 87 -7.16 -9.60 5.60
N GLU A 88 -6.21 -10.32 4.99
CA GLU A 88 -6.19 -11.78 5.02
C GLU A 88 -6.09 -12.30 6.46
N PRO A 89 -6.81 -13.38 6.83
CA PRO A 89 -6.91 -13.86 8.22
C PRO A 89 -5.58 -14.17 8.90
N GLN A 90 -4.56 -14.59 8.14
CA GLN A 90 -3.24 -14.98 8.61
C GLN A 90 -2.27 -13.81 8.80
N MET A 91 -2.67 -12.59 8.44
CA MET A 91 -1.79 -11.43 8.40
C MET A 91 -1.86 -10.60 9.68
N ASP A 92 -0.71 -10.08 10.10
CA ASP A 92 -0.66 -9.12 11.19
C ASP A 92 -1.28 -7.79 10.75
N HIS A 93 -2.36 -7.40 11.45
CA HIS A 93 -3.10 -6.18 11.14
C HIS A 93 -2.25 -4.91 11.34
N SER A 94 -1.29 -4.92 12.27
CA SER A 94 -0.44 -3.76 12.56
C SER A 94 0.58 -3.55 11.45
N LEU A 95 1.18 -4.63 10.94
CA LEU A 95 2.07 -4.61 9.78
C LEU A 95 1.33 -4.08 8.56
N VAL A 96 0.13 -4.59 8.29
CA VAL A 96 -0.68 -4.14 7.17
C VAL A 96 -1.05 -2.66 7.29
N MET A 97 -1.45 -2.21 8.49
CA MET A 97 -1.72 -0.79 8.74
C MET A 97 -0.47 0.08 8.56
N ALA A 98 0.71 -0.37 8.99
CA ALA A 98 1.95 0.35 8.78
C ALA A 98 2.24 0.53 7.27
N LEU A 99 2.04 -0.51 6.46
CA LEU A 99 2.18 -0.44 5.00
C LEU A 99 1.19 0.55 4.38
N VAL A 100 -0.06 0.55 4.83
CA VAL A 100 -1.09 1.52 4.42
C VAL A 100 -0.65 2.96 4.71
N THR A 101 -0.17 3.21 5.93
CA THR A 101 0.32 4.53 6.34
C THR A 101 1.52 4.98 5.51
N VAL A 102 2.51 4.11 5.31
CA VAL A 102 3.68 4.40 4.49
C VAL A 102 3.27 4.75 3.06
N TYR A 103 2.35 3.99 2.45
CA TYR A 103 1.85 4.29 1.12
C TYR A 103 1.13 5.65 1.04
N GLY A 104 0.32 5.98 2.05
CA GLY A 104 -0.34 7.27 2.15
C GLY A 104 0.64 8.45 2.16
N LEU A 105 1.67 8.35 3.02
CA LEU A 105 2.74 9.33 3.13
C LEU A 105 3.55 9.46 1.84
N MET A 106 3.79 8.36 1.12
CA MET A 106 4.55 8.38 -0.14
C MET A 106 3.76 8.96 -1.32
N THR A 107 2.44 8.97 -1.25
CA THR A 107 1.58 9.34 -2.38
C THR A 107 0.78 10.62 -2.19
N ASP A 108 0.94 11.30 -1.04
CA ASP A 108 0.14 12.47 -0.62
C ASP A 108 -1.38 12.19 -0.67
N LYS A 109 -1.79 10.97 -0.30
CA LYS A 109 -3.20 10.50 -0.44
C LYS A 109 -3.86 10.08 0.86
N ILE A 110 -3.18 10.20 1.99
CA ILE A 110 -3.74 10.05 3.33
C ILE A 110 -3.39 11.32 4.10
#